data_AF-B7QNL9-F1
#
_entry.id   AF-B7QNL9-F1
#
_cell.length_a   1.000
_cell.length_b   1.000
_cell.length_c   1.000
_cell.angle_alpha   90.00
_cell.angle_beta   90.00
_cell.angle_gamma   90.00
#
_symmetry.space_group_name_H-M   'P 1'
#
loop_
_entity.id
_entity.type
_entity.pdbx_description
1 polymer ?
#
loop_
_entity_poly.entity_id
_entity_poly.type
_entity_poly.pdbx_seq_one_letter_code
_entity_poly.pdbx_strand_id
1 'polypeptide(L)'
;MQRMPSSQIVAAKPETPEGIMMSRQKELPILPVVPLQDMLRRYMDFVEPFLNGQEVEEFRKVVKDFGKPGGDGEILQKLLLERASRNPNWFSEKAIEKFLKSRLPLSSTSMAMSLPRNKFPTKKDQLRQAAALTAGALNFKHLIESDRFAK
;
A
#
# COMPACT_ATOMS: atom_id res chain seq x y z
N MET A 1 24.16 3.36 -41.46
CA MET A 1 23.23 3.95 -40.48
C MET A 1 23.81 3.79 -39.08
N GLN A 2 24.57 4.77 -38.61
CA GLN A 2 25.10 4.79 -37.23
C GLN A 2 24.07 5.47 -36.31
N ARG A 3 23.71 4.79 -35.21
CA ARG A 3 22.93 5.38 -34.12
C ARG A 3 23.79 6.40 -33.40
N MET A 4 23.28 7.62 -33.24
CA MET A 4 23.87 8.60 -32.33
C MET A 4 23.67 8.18 -30.86
N PRO A 5 24.62 8.46 -29.96
CA PRO A 5 24.48 8.17 -28.54
C PRO A 5 23.53 9.17 -27.88
N SER A 6 22.60 8.65 -27.07
CA SER A 6 21.70 9.43 -26.24
C SER A 6 22.49 10.25 -25.22
N SER A 7 22.40 11.57 -25.32
CA SER A 7 22.91 12.52 -24.33
C SER A 7 22.24 12.28 -22.98
N GLN A 8 23.00 11.77 -22.00
CA GLN A 8 22.62 11.81 -20.60
C GLN A 8 22.69 13.26 -20.13
N ILE A 9 21.55 13.95 -20.10
CA ILE A 9 21.43 15.14 -19.26
C ILE A 9 21.18 14.62 -17.85
N VAL A 10 22.26 14.39 -17.11
CA VAL A 10 22.20 14.24 -15.66
C VAL A 10 21.93 15.63 -15.10
N ALA A 11 20.65 15.97 -14.95
CA ALA A 11 20.27 17.17 -14.20
C ALA A 11 20.67 16.93 -12.73
N ALA A 12 21.69 17.65 -12.28
CA ALA A 12 22.08 17.69 -10.88
C ALA A 12 20.88 18.11 -10.04
N LYS A 13 20.53 17.28 -9.04
CA LYS A 13 19.47 17.57 -8.08
C LYS A 13 19.92 18.77 -7.23
N PRO A 14 19.24 19.92 -7.28
CA PRO A 14 19.59 21.02 -6.38
C PRO A 14 19.35 20.56 -4.94
N GLU A 15 20.35 20.76 -4.08
CA GLU A 15 20.22 20.56 -2.63
C GLU A 15 19.29 21.62 -2.08
N THR A 16 17.98 21.32 -2.09
CA THR A 16 16.99 22.05 -1.30
C THR A 16 17.09 21.63 0.17
N PRO A 17 16.88 22.55 1.13
CA PRO A 17 16.69 22.18 2.53
C PRO A 17 15.68 21.03 2.63
N GLU A 18 15.93 20.01 3.48
CA GLU A 18 14.98 18.92 3.71
C GLU A 18 13.58 19.53 3.92
N GLY A 19 12.69 19.35 2.96
CA GLY A 19 11.38 19.97 3.03
C GLY A 19 10.52 19.22 4.02
N ILE A 20 9.47 19.90 4.46
CA ILE A 20 8.69 19.49 5.62
C ILE A 20 7.88 18.22 5.30
N MET A 21 7.53 17.95 4.03
CA MET A 21 6.61 16.86 3.65
C MET A 21 7.10 15.49 4.09
N MET A 22 8.40 15.21 3.91
CA MET A 22 8.98 13.90 4.23
C MET A 22 9.85 13.89 5.50
N SER A 23 10.01 15.04 6.16
CA SER A 23 10.90 15.23 7.32
C SER A 23 10.65 14.21 8.44
N ARG A 24 9.38 13.88 8.73
CA ARG A 24 8.99 12.96 9.80
C ARG A 24 8.90 11.49 9.39
N GLN A 25 9.22 11.14 8.14
CA GLN A 25 9.08 9.76 7.67
C GLN A 25 9.98 8.79 8.45
N LYS A 26 11.13 9.27 8.95
CA LYS A 26 12.07 8.51 9.79
C LYS A 26 11.58 8.32 11.23
N GLU A 27 10.61 9.12 11.68
CA GLU A 27 10.03 9.05 13.03
C GLU A 27 8.89 8.01 13.12
N LEU A 28 8.40 7.50 11.98
CA LEU A 28 7.33 6.53 11.96
C LEU A 28 7.78 5.17 12.51
N PRO A 29 6.95 4.50 13.33
CA PRO A 29 7.27 3.17 13.83
C PRO A 29 7.30 2.16 12.69
N ILE A 30 8.17 1.16 12.82
CA ILE A 30 8.20 -0.01 11.94
C ILE A 30 6.92 -0.81 12.13
N LEU A 31 6.40 -1.41 11.06
CA LEU A 31 5.21 -2.26 11.12
C LEU A 31 5.47 -3.47 12.06
N PRO A 32 4.78 -3.59 13.20
CA PRO A 32 5.05 -4.66 14.15
C PRO A 32 4.59 -6.02 13.62
N VAL A 33 5.23 -7.08 14.12
CA VAL A 33 4.76 -8.47 13.95
C VAL A 33 4.05 -8.88 15.23
N VAL A 34 2.78 -9.25 15.13
CA VAL A 34 1.98 -9.70 16.27
C VAL A 34 2.47 -11.08 16.74
N PRO A 35 2.55 -11.36 18.05
CA PRO A 35 2.87 -12.69 18.54
C PRO A 35 1.93 -13.77 17.98
N LEU A 36 2.49 -14.92 17.61
CA LEU A 36 1.74 -16.01 16.96
C LEU A 36 0.49 -16.40 17.75
N GLN A 37 0.63 -16.65 19.06
CA GLN A 37 -0.48 -17.09 19.91
C GLN A 37 -1.58 -16.03 20.00
N ASP A 38 -1.23 -14.74 20.01
CA ASP A 38 -2.20 -13.65 20.05
C ASP A 38 -2.95 -13.54 18.73
N MET A 39 -2.25 -13.72 17.61
CA MET A 39 -2.86 -13.76 16.28
C MET A 39 -3.83 -14.93 16.14
N LEU A 40 -3.42 -16.14 16.55
CA LEU A 40 -4.25 -17.33 16.47
C LEU A 40 -5.51 -17.24 17.35
N ARG A 41 -5.41 -16.67 18.55
CA ARG A 41 -6.59 -16.40 19.40
C ARG A 41 -7.55 -15.44 18.71
N ARG A 42 -7.06 -14.29 18.22
CA ARG A 42 -7.90 -13.31 17.49
C ARG A 42 -8.52 -13.90 16.22
N TYR A 43 -7.78 -14.78 15.54
CA TYR A 43 -8.28 -15.47 14.35
C TYR A 43 -9.40 -16.46 14.71
N MET A 44 -9.27 -17.19 15.81
CA MET A 44 -10.35 -18.02 16.35
C MET A 44 -11.59 -17.18 16.66
N ASP A 45 -11.45 -16.13 17.47
CA ASP A 45 -12.57 -15.26 17.87
C ASP A 45 -13.28 -14.63 16.66
N PHE A 46 -12.53 -14.32 15.60
CA PHE A 46 -13.07 -13.74 14.37
C PHE A 46 -13.83 -14.77 13.53
N VAL A 47 -13.31 -16.00 13.41
CA VAL A 47 -13.88 -17.02 12.51
C VAL A 47 -15.02 -17.79 13.16
N GLU A 48 -14.95 -18.03 14.47
CA GLU A 48 -15.93 -18.84 15.22
C GLU A 48 -17.41 -18.47 14.97
N PRO A 49 -17.82 -17.19 14.90
CA PRO A 49 -19.21 -16.81 14.61
C PRO A 49 -19.73 -17.22 13.24
N PHE A 50 -18.83 -17.57 12.30
CA PHE A 50 -19.18 -17.99 10.95
C PHE A 50 -19.25 -19.51 10.77
N LEU A 51 -18.93 -20.28 11.82
CA LEU A 51 -18.82 -21.73 11.79
C LEU A 51 -19.95 -22.40 12.59
N ASN A 52 -20.29 -23.63 12.21
CA ASN A 52 -21.14 -24.50 13.01
C ASN A 52 -20.33 -25.28 14.06
N GLY A 53 -21.01 -25.97 14.99
CA GLY A 53 -20.34 -26.65 16.11
C GLY A 53 -19.28 -27.69 15.72
N GLN A 54 -19.49 -28.43 14.61
CA GLN A 54 -18.48 -29.40 14.13
C GLN A 54 -17.27 -28.67 13.53
N GLU A 55 -17.53 -27.65 12.71
CA GLU A 55 -16.49 -26.84 12.06
C GLU A 55 -15.61 -26.10 13.08
N VAL A 56 -16.21 -25.61 14.18
CA VAL A 56 -15.47 -24.96 15.28
C VAL A 56 -14.45 -25.91 15.90
N GLU A 57 -14.83 -27.16 16.17
CA GLU A 57 -13.91 -28.15 16.76
C GLU A 57 -12.79 -28.56 15.80
N GLU A 58 -13.13 -28.78 14.53
CA GLU A 58 -12.14 -29.04 13.48
C GLU A 58 -11.15 -27.88 13.34
N PHE A 59 -11.66 -26.65 13.28
CA PHE A 59 -10.85 -25.45 13.16
C PHE A 59 -9.96 -25.21 14.37
N ARG A 60 -10.47 -25.43 15.58
CA ARG A 60 -9.70 -25.35 16.83
C ARG A 60 -8.53 -26.33 16.83
N LYS A 61 -8.75 -27.56 16.35
CA LYS A 61 -7.69 -28.56 16.20
C LYS A 61 -6.61 -28.08 15.24
N VAL A 62 -7.00 -27.57 14.06
CA VAL A 62 -6.05 -27.04 13.06
C VAL A 62 -5.23 -25.87 13.61
N VAL A 63 -5.87 -24.91 14.27
CA VAL A 63 -5.20 -23.75 14.88
C VAL A 63 -4.21 -24.20 15.97
N LYS A 64 -4.61 -25.17 16.81
CA LYS A 64 -3.73 -25.75 17.84
C LYS A 64 -2.55 -26.49 17.23
N ASP A 65 -2.77 -27.29 16.19
CA ASP A 65 -1.71 -28.04 15.50
C ASP A 65 -0.73 -27.11 14.77
N PHE A 66 -1.20 -26.01 14.21
CA PHE A 66 -0.37 -24.99 13.57
C PHE A 66 0.48 -24.21 14.59
N GLY A 67 -0.11 -23.86 15.74
CA GLY A 67 0.52 -23.04 16.78
C GLY A 67 1.27 -23.80 17.87
N LYS A 68 1.40 -25.13 17.79
CA LYS A 68 2.11 -25.92 18.80
C LYS A 68 3.63 -25.69 18.76
N PRO A 69 4.36 -25.97 19.85
CA PRO A 69 5.82 -25.94 19.85
C PRO A 69 6.41 -26.82 18.75
N GLY A 70 7.30 -26.25 17.94
CA GLY A 70 7.88 -26.90 16.77
C GLY A 70 6.92 -27.11 15.59
N GLY A 71 5.71 -26.54 15.64
CA GLY A 71 4.76 -26.53 14.53
C GLY A 71 5.11 -25.51 13.45
N ASP A 72 4.45 -25.61 12.30
CA ASP A 72 4.70 -24.73 11.14
C ASP A 72 4.51 -23.25 11.48
N GLY A 73 3.58 -22.91 12.36
CA GLY A 73 3.33 -21.55 12.78
C GLY A 73 4.54 -20.89 13.44
N GLU A 74 5.29 -21.61 14.28
CA GLU A 74 6.50 -21.07 14.92
C GLU A 74 7.63 -20.84 13.91
N ILE A 75 7.79 -21.78 12.96
CA ILE A 75 8.78 -21.68 11.89
C ILE A 75 8.49 -20.45 11.02
N LEU A 76 7.23 -20.30 10.59
CA LEU A 76 6.79 -19.16 9.78
C LEU A 76 6.88 -17.84 10.54
N GLN A 77 6.53 -17.83 11.83
CA GLN A 77 6.65 -16.64 12.68
C GLN A 77 8.12 -16.19 12.79
N LYS A 78 9.06 -17.13 12.93
CA LYS A 78 10.50 -16.82 12.96
C LYS A 78 10.96 -16.20 11.64
N LEU A 79 10.59 -16.79 10.51
CA LEU A 79 10.91 -16.24 9.18
C LEU A 79 10.30 -14.85 8.98
N LEU A 80 9.10 -14.62 9.51
CA LEU A 80 8.43 -13.32 9.46
C LEU A 80 9.17 -12.27 10.29
N LEU A 81 9.63 -12.61 11.50
CA LEU A 81 10.44 -11.74 12.35
C LEU A 81 11.79 -11.42 11.70
N GLU A 82 12.46 -12.41 11.08
CA GLU A 82 13.69 -12.19 10.31
C GLU A 82 13.46 -11.30 9.08
N ARG A 83 12.28 -11.37 8.46
CA ARG A 83 11.91 -10.45 7.37
C ARG A 83 11.66 -9.04 7.91
N ALA A 84 10.97 -8.91 9.04
CA ALA A 84 10.68 -7.64 9.69
C ALA A 84 11.93 -6.91 10.20
N SER A 85 12.96 -7.64 10.64
CA SER A 85 14.22 -7.02 11.06
C SER A 85 15.02 -6.40 9.90
N ARG A 86 14.78 -6.85 8.67
CA ARG A 86 15.48 -6.38 7.46
C ARG A 86 14.71 -5.32 6.66
N ASN A 87 13.43 -5.10 6.97
CA ASN A 87 12.55 -4.24 6.18
C ASN A 87 11.71 -3.32 7.07
N PRO A 88 11.68 -1.99 6.83
CA PRO A 88 10.85 -1.05 7.61
C PRO A 88 9.35 -1.31 7.46
N ASN A 89 8.95 -1.96 6.36
CA ASN A 89 7.60 -2.50 6.16
C ASN A 89 7.73 -3.88 5.51
N TRP A 90 7.56 -4.94 6.30
CA TRP A 90 7.72 -6.31 5.84
C TRP A 90 6.58 -6.80 4.93
N PHE A 91 5.46 -6.06 4.88
CA PHE A 91 4.23 -6.45 4.18
C PHE A 91 4.02 -5.75 2.83
N SER A 92 4.59 -4.57 2.63
CA SER A 92 4.34 -3.70 1.46
C SER A 92 4.54 -4.40 0.12
N GLU A 93 5.66 -5.11 -0.05
CA GLU A 93 5.97 -5.87 -1.27
C GLU A 93 4.91 -6.93 -1.57
N LYS A 94 4.47 -7.67 -0.54
CA LYS A 94 3.44 -8.70 -0.67
C LYS A 94 2.07 -8.12 -0.99
N ALA A 95 1.74 -6.96 -0.43
CA ALA A 95 0.51 -6.26 -0.76
C ALA A 95 0.48 -5.84 -2.24
N ILE A 96 1.57 -5.26 -2.75
CA ILE A 96 1.69 -4.85 -4.16
C ILE A 96 1.65 -6.06 -5.09
N GLU A 97 2.37 -7.14 -4.74
CA GLU A 97 2.40 -8.39 -5.50
C GLU A 97 0.99 -8.96 -5.74
N LYS A 98 0.08 -8.87 -4.75
CA LYS A 98 -1.32 -9.30 -4.90
C LYS A 98 -2.04 -8.55 -6.02
N PHE A 99 -1.83 -7.25 -6.15
CA PHE A 99 -2.44 -6.45 -7.22
C PHE A 99 -1.81 -6.79 -8.57
N LEU A 100 -0.48 -6.91 -8.63
CA LEU A 100 0.24 -7.18 -9.88
C LEU A 100 0.01 -8.59 -10.43
N LYS A 101 -0.23 -9.58 -9.56
CA LYS A 101 -0.50 -10.97 -9.95
C LYS A 101 -1.96 -11.26 -10.25
N SER A 102 -2.87 -10.36 -9.88
CA SER A 102 -4.30 -10.54 -10.16
C SER A 102 -4.53 -10.68 -11.67
N ARG A 103 -5.32 -11.68 -12.06
CA ARG A 103 -5.78 -11.89 -13.44
C ARG A 103 -7.16 -11.30 -13.70
N LEU A 104 -7.79 -10.71 -12.68
CA LEU A 104 -9.05 -10.03 -12.85
C LEU A 104 -8.87 -8.77 -13.70
N PRO A 105 -9.88 -8.37 -14.48
CA PRO A 105 -9.86 -7.10 -15.19
C PRO A 105 -9.55 -5.95 -14.25
N LEU A 106 -8.78 -4.96 -14.72
CA LEU A 106 -8.46 -3.77 -13.91
C LEU A 106 -9.73 -3.01 -13.47
N SER A 107 -10.80 -3.05 -14.26
CA SER A 107 -12.09 -2.47 -13.89
C SER A 107 -12.71 -3.10 -12.65
N SER A 108 -12.36 -4.34 -12.29
CA SER A 108 -12.83 -5.01 -11.08
C SER A 108 -12.10 -4.57 -9.82
N THR A 109 -10.89 -4.02 -9.94
CA THR A 109 -10.04 -3.63 -8.80
C THR A 109 -9.79 -2.12 -8.71
N SER A 110 -10.00 -1.39 -9.80
CA SER A 110 -9.88 0.06 -9.85
C SER A 110 -11.09 0.72 -9.19
N MET A 111 -10.84 1.55 -8.18
CA MET A 111 -11.87 2.36 -7.55
C MET A 111 -12.02 3.69 -8.28
N ALA A 112 -13.25 4.07 -8.60
CA ALA A 112 -13.57 5.38 -9.16
C ALA A 112 -14.18 6.28 -8.09
N MET A 113 -13.72 7.53 -8.03
CA MET A 113 -14.32 8.59 -7.22
C MET A 113 -14.95 9.62 -8.15
N SER A 114 -16.21 9.97 -7.91
CA SER A 114 -16.88 11.03 -8.65
C SER A 114 -16.70 12.38 -7.97
N LEU A 115 -16.46 13.41 -8.77
CA LEU A 115 -16.44 14.79 -8.30
C LEU A 115 -17.87 15.35 -8.24
N PRO A 116 -18.09 16.44 -7.48
CA PRO A 116 -19.37 17.14 -7.47
C PRO A 116 -19.86 17.43 -8.90
N ARG A 117 -21.16 17.23 -9.11
CA ARG A 117 -21.77 17.39 -10.43
C ARG A 117 -21.77 18.86 -10.82
N ASN A 118 -20.97 19.20 -11.84
CA ASN A 118 -21.00 20.50 -12.48
C ASN A 118 -21.90 20.48 -13.73
N LYS A 119 -22.57 21.60 -14.01
CA LYS A 119 -23.32 21.81 -15.26
C LYS A 119 -22.43 22.57 -16.23
N PHE A 120 -22.30 22.08 -17.46
CA PHE A 120 -21.57 22.76 -18.54
C PHE A 120 -22.54 23.11 -19.66
N PRO A 121 -23.13 24.32 -19.66
CA PRO A 121 -24.07 24.74 -20.69
C PRO A 121 -23.46 24.75 -22.09
N THR A 122 -22.15 24.99 -22.19
CA THR A 122 -21.42 25.00 -23.46
C THR A 122 -20.18 24.10 -23.42
N LYS A 123 -19.72 23.65 -24.60
CA LYS A 123 -18.43 22.95 -24.75
C LYS A 123 -17.26 23.80 -24.21
N LYS A 124 -17.33 25.12 -24.33
CA LYS A 124 -16.29 26.03 -23.82
C LYS A 124 -16.19 25.97 -22.30
N ASP A 125 -17.30 25.83 -21.59
CA ASP A 125 -17.32 25.73 -20.13
C ASP A 125 -16.76 24.37 -19.66
N GLN A 126 -17.07 23.30 -20.39
CA GLN A 126 -16.46 21.99 -20.17
C GLN A 126 -14.93 22.05 -20.37
N LEU A 127 -14.47 22.69 -21.45
CA LEU A 127 -13.03 22.86 -21.72
C LEU A 127 -12.34 23.71 -20.66
N ARG A 128 -12.97 24.79 -20.17
CA ARG A 128 -12.46 25.61 -19.07
C ARG A 128 -12.31 24.79 -17.79
N GLN A 129 -13.31 23.99 -17.44
CA GLN A 129 -13.24 23.13 -16.26
C GLN A 129 -12.13 22.06 -16.40
N ALA A 130 -12.02 21.44 -17.57
CA ALA A 130 -10.95 20.47 -17.83
C ALA A 130 -9.57 21.12 -17.69
N ALA A 131 -9.37 22.31 -18.29
CA ALA A 131 -8.13 23.07 -18.16
C ALA A 131 -7.82 23.45 -16.70
N ALA A 132 -8.83 23.88 -15.94
CA ALA A 132 -8.67 24.19 -14.51
C ALA A 132 -8.30 22.96 -13.68
N LEU A 133 -8.92 21.80 -13.94
CA LEU A 133 -8.59 20.54 -13.27
C LEU A 133 -7.15 20.10 -13.57
N THR A 134 -6.74 20.15 -14.84
CA THR A 134 -5.36 19.81 -15.24
C THR A 134 -4.35 20.78 -14.63
N ALA A 135 -4.62 22.09 -14.65
CA ALA A 135 -3.76 23.09 -14.01
C ALA A 135 -3.64 22.85 -12.50
N GLY A 136 -4.75 22.52 -11.83
CA GLY A 136 -4.78 22.14 -10.42
C GLY A 136 -3.93 20.89 -10.13
N ALA A 137 -4.06 19.84 -10.94
CA ALA A 137 -3.26 18.63 -10.82
C ALA A 137 -1.75 18.88 -11.02
N LEU A 138 -1.38 19.74 -11.97
CA LEU A 138 0.01 20.14 -12.20
C LEU A 138 0.55 20.97 -11.02
N ASN A 139 -0.25 21.87 -10.47
CA ASN A 139 0.14 22.63 -9.28
C ASN A 139 0.35 21.69 -8.08
N PHE A 140 -0.53 20.71 -7.87
CA PHE A 140 -0.38 19.70 -6.83
C PHE A 140 0.91 18.87 -7.01
N LYS A 141 1.18 18.42 -8.24
CA LYS A 141 2.45 17.74 -8.58
C LYS A 141 3.65 18.62 -8.24
N HIS A 142 3.61 19.90 -8.60
CA HIS A 142 4.68 20.84 -8.29
C HIS A 142 4.89 21.00 -6.78
N LEU A 143 3.83 21.03 -5.97
CA LEU A 143 3.93 21.08 -4.50
C LEU A 143 4.62 19.83 -3.93
N ILE A 144 4.31 18.64 -4.46
CA ILE A 144 4.98 17.39 -4.05
C ILE A 144 6.46 17.42 -4.44
N GLU A 145 6.77 17.77 -5.69
CA GLU A 145 8.16 17.77 -6.18
C GLU A 145 9.04 18.83 -5.52
N SER A 146 8.43 19.91 -5.04
CA SER A 146 9.12 20.96 -4.29
C SER A 146 9.12 20.73 -2.79
N ASP A 147 8.62 19.60 -2.30
CA ASP A 147 8.59 19.25 -0.87
C ASP A 147 7.81 20.29 -0.02
N ARG A 148 6.82 20.95 -0.64
CA ARG A 148 5.96 22.00 -0.05
C ARG A 148 4.52 21.54 0.13
N PHE A 149 4.23 20.27 -0.12
CA PHE A 149 2.95 19.67 0.19
C PHE A 149 2.88 19.33 1.70
N ALA A 150 2.96 20.34 2.55
CA ALA A 150 2.79 20.21 3.99
C ALA A 150 2.28 21.54 4.57
N LYS A 151 1.23 21.46 5.40
CA LYS A 151 0.80 22.53 6.31
C LYS A 151 1.17 22.12 7.73
#